data_AF-A0A8T5A6Y8-F1
#
_entry.id   AF-A0A8T5A6Y8-F1
#
_cell.length_a   1.000
_cell.length_b   1.000
_cell.length_c   1.000
_cell.angle_alpha   90.00
_cell.angle_beta   90.00
_cell.angle_gamma   90.00
#
_symmetry.space_group_name_H-M   'P 1'
#
loop_
_entity.id
_entity.type
_entity.pdbx_description
1 polymer ?
#
loop_
_entity_poly.entity_id
_entity_poly.type
_entity_poly.pdbx_seq_one_letter_code
_entity_poly.pdbx_strand_id
1 'polypeptide(L)'
;MGKVIRVDSWEEFKQLIKRYRIKEIVYRIEMGVPAKNLTGLRLILPTPDAQYVFVDTAAGNMLRKTGIKLRVDEFSNMYISDEDVINFIKSNIGDKEIKLYSYFTM
;
A
#
# COMPACT_ATOMS: atom_id res chain seq x y z
N MET A 1 23.14 -3.20 -5.67
CA MET A 1 21.93 -2.37 -5.78
C MET A 1 20.79 -3.28 -6.19
N GLY A 2 19.80 -3.50 -5.32
CA GLY A 2 18.66 -4.37 -5.63
C GLY A 2 17.78 -3.75 -6.71
N LYS A 3 17.25 -4.59 -7.62
CA LYS A 3 16.34 -4.13 -8.69
C LYS A 3 14.99 -3.75 -8.08
N VAL A 4 14.40 -2.64 -8.51
CA VAL A 4 13.00 -2.29 -8.18
C VAL A 4 12.08 -2.85 -9.26
N ILE A 5 11.09 -3.64 -8.86
CA ILE A 5 10.14 -4.29 -9.75
C ILE A 5 8.74 -3.78 -9.39
N ARG A 6 8.03 -3.20 -10.36
CA ARG A 6 6.64 -2.79 -10.16
C ARG A 6 5.71 -3.99 -10.27
N VAL A 7 4.74 -4.04 -9.37
CA VAL A 7 3.69 -5.06 -9.32
C VAL A 7 2.37 -4.39 -9.63
N ASP A 8 1.69 -4.84 -10.69
CA ASP A 8 0.56 -4.10 -11.24
C ASP A 8 -0.78 -4.50 -10.63
N SER A 9 -0.89 -5.70 -10.05
CA SER A 9 -2.13 -6.19 -9.44
C SER A 9 -1.96 -6.58 -7.97
N TRP A 10 -3.06 -6.46 -7.22
CA TRP A 10 -3.08 -6.88 -5.82
C TRP A 10 -2.90 -8.40 -5.68
N GLU A 11 -3.45 -9.19 -6.61
CA GLU A 11 -3.33 -10.64 -6.59
C GLU A 11 -1.88 -11.10 -6.77
N GLU A 12 -1.16 -10.50 -7.71
CA GLU A 12 0.27 -10.77 -7.91
C GLU A 12 1.08 -10.41 -6.67
N PHE A 13 0.77 -9.28 -6.02
CA PHE A 13 1.42 -8.87 -4.78
C PHE A 13 1.22 -9.90 -3.65
N LYS A 14 -0.01 -10.42 -3.49
CA LYS A 14 -0.29 -11.51 -2.53
C LYS A 14 0.48 -12.79 -2.85
N GLN A 15 0.61 -13.13 -4.13
CA GLN A 15 1.38 -14.31 -4.55
C GLN A 15 2.87 -14.16 -4.19
N LEU A 16 3.44 -12.96 -4.36
CA LEU A 16 4.83 -12.68 -3.96
C LEU A 16 5.05 -12.85 -2.46
N ILE A 17 4.13 -12.35 -1.64
CA ILE A 17 4.19 -12.51 -0.18
C ILE A 17 4.23 -13.99 0.21
N LYS A 18 3.36 -14.81 -0.39
CA LYS A 18 3.32 -16.26 -0.16
C LYS A 18 4.60 -16.95 -0.66
N ARG A 19 5.05 -16.62 -1.87
CA ARG A 19 6.23 -17.21 -2.51
C ARG A 19 7.50 -17.00 -1.71
N TYR A 20 7.72 -15.77 -1.24
CA TYR A 20 8.91 -15.39 -0.50
C TYR A 20 8.75 -15.51 1.03
N ARG A 21 7.57 -15.95 1.51
CA ARG A 21 7.23 -16.07 2.94
C ARG A 21 7.53 -14.79 3.73
N ILE A 22 7.17 -13.65 3.13
CA ILE A 22 7.46 -12.33 3.68
C ILE A 22 6.65 -12.13 4.97
N LYS A 23 7.33 -11.68 6.02
CA LYS A 23 6.74 -11.36 7.33
C LYS A 23 6.66 -9.87 7.59
N GLU A 24 7.16 -9.04 6.69
CA GLU A 24 7.27 -7.60 6.88
C GLU A 24 6.90 -6.88 5.58
N ILE A 25 5.94 -5.97 5.66
CA ILE A 25 5.55 -5.10 4.54
C ILE A 25 5.79 -3.67 4.97
N VAL A 26 6.51 -2.94 4.14
CA VAL A 26 6.66 -1.49 4.30
C VAL A 26 5.60 -0.82 3.45
N TYR A 27 4.90 0.17 4.00
CA TYR A 27 3.92 0.94 3.25
C TYR A 27 4.15 2.44 3.42
N ARG A 28 3.63 3.20 2.46
CA ARG A 28 3.63 4.65 2.47
C ARG A 28 2.34 5.18 1.87
N ILE A 29 1.77 6.16 2.54
CA ILE A 29 0.67 6.97 2.02
C ILE A 29 1.32 8.19 1.33
N GLU A 30 1.06 8.36 0.05
CA GLU A 30 1.67 9.37 -0.80
C GLU A 30 0.61 10.34 -1.34
N MET A 31 1.03 11.52 -1.77
CA MET A 31 0.16 12.40 -2.54
C MET A 31 -0.24 11.69 -3.84
N GLY A 32 -1.55 11.62 -4.10
CA GLY A 32 -2.09 11.07 -5.34
C GLY A 32 -1.83 11.99 -6.53
N VAL A 33 -2.28 11.59 -7.72
CA VAL A 33 -2.26 12.45 -8.91
C VAL A 33 -3.69 12.87 -9.22
N PRO A 34 -4.02 14.18 -9.27
CA PRO A 34 -3.14 15.34 -9.05
C PRO A 34 -2.67 15.48 -7.59
N ALA A 35 -1.46 16.02 -7.39
CA ALA A 35 -0.76 16.14 -6.11
C ALA A 35 -1.40 17.17 -5.15
N LYS A 36 -2.61 16.86 -4.69
CA LYS A 36 -3.36 17.66 -3.73
C LYS A 36 -3.70 16.90 -2.46
N ASN A 37 -3.94 15.59 -2.57
CA ASN A 37 -4.55 14.77 -1.53
C ASN A 37 -3.72 13.51 -1.25
N LEU A 38 -3.63 13.08 0.02
CA LEU A 38 -2.94 11.85 0.47
C LEU A 38 -3.72 10.60 0.08
N THR A 39 -3.77 10.35 -1.22
CA THR A 39 -4.70 9.42 -1.89
C THR A 39 -3.96 8.38 -2.74
N GLY A 40 -2.64 8.29 -2.58
CA GLY A 40 -1.81 7.22 -3.11
C GLY A 40 -1.38 6.27 -1.99
N LEU A 41 -1.36 4.98 -2.31
CA LEU A 41 -0.78 3.94 -1.46
C LEU A 41 0.36 3.26 -2.21
N ARG A 42 1.50 3.16 -1.55
CA ARG A 42 2.65 2.37 -1.99
C ARG A 42 2.92 1.28 -0.98
N LEU A 43 2.96 0.04 -1.44
CA LEU A 43 3.39 -1.12 -0.67
C LEU A 43 4.71 -1.63 -1.23
N ILE A 44 5.64 -1.97 -0.34
CA ILE A 44 7.00 -2.39 -0.68
C ILE A 44 7.26 -3.71 0.03
N LEU A 45 7.63 -4.72 -0.76
CA LEU A 45 8.15 -6.00 -0.27
C LEU A 45 9.67 -5.99 -0.42
N PRO A 46 10.42 -5.92 0.69
CA PRO A 46 11.84 -6.13 0.64
C PRO A 46 12.12 -7.63 0.42
N THR A 47 12.75 -7.99 -0.69
CA THR A 47 13.32 -9.33 -0.91
C THR A 47 14.85 -9.23 -1.00
N PRO A 48 15.59 -10.35 -0.81
CA PRO A 48 17.05 -10.33 -0.89
C PRO A 48 17.60 -9.87 -2.25
N ASP A 49 16.84 -10.12 -3.32
CA ASP A 49 17.21 -9.91 -4.72
C ASP A 49 16.60 -8.65 -5.34
N ALA A 50 15.42 -8.21 -4.86
CA ALA A 50 14.67 -7.11 -5.44
C ALA A 50 13.78 -6.38 -4.41
N GLN A 51 13.23 -5.25 -4.82
CA GLN A 51 12.13 -4.59 -4.11
C GLN A 51 10.90 -4.63 -5.00
N TYR A 52 9.88 -5.36 -4.57
CA TYR A 52 8.61 -5.41 -5.28
C TYR A 52 7.71 -4.29 -4.77
N VAL A 53 7.31 -3.40 -5.67
CA VAL A 53 6.55 -2.19 -5.33
C VAL A 53 5.19 -2.23 -5.99
N PHE A 54 4.15 -2.24 -5.16
CA PHE A 54 2.77 -2.09 -5.60
C PHE A 54 2.32 -0.65 -5.33
N VAL A 55 1.79 0.01 -6.37
CA VAL A 55 1.26 1.38 -6.27
C VAL A 55 -0.19 1.38 -6.65
N ASP A 56 -0.98 2.01 -5.81
CA ASP A 56 -2.39 2.24 -5.97
C ASP A 56 -2.72 3.72 -5.77
N THR A 57 -3.62 4.24 -6.58
CA THR A 57 -3.99 5.66 -6.55
C THR A 57 -5.50 5.79 -6.61
N ALA A 58 -6.02 6.87 -6.04
CA ALA A 58 -7.45 7.13 -6.06
C ALA A 58 -8.04 7.20 -7.48
N ALA A 59 -9.27 6.71 -7.58
CA ALA A 59 -10.20 6.95 -8.67
C ALA A 59 -11.56 7.26 -8.03
N GLY A 60 -11.97 8.53 -8.05
CA GLY A 60 -13.14 8.99 -7.32
C GLY A 60 -12.91 8.95 -5.80
N ASN A 61 -13.77 8.24 -5.06
CA ASN A 61 -13.77 8.17 -3.60
C ASN A 61 -13.10 6.91 -3.02
N MET A 62 -12.35 6.16 -3.83
CA MET A 62 -11.62 4.97 -3.40
C MET A 62 -10.33 4.77 -4.20
N LEU A 63 -9.44 3.94 -3.68
CA LEU A 63 -8.28 3.45 -4.40
C LEU A 63 -8.68 2.48 -5.54
N ARG A 64 -8.07 2.64 -6.72
CA ARG A 64 -8.50 1.92 -7.94
C ARG A 64 -8.22 0.42 -7.92
N LYS A 65 -7.15 -0.05 -7.25
CA LYS A 65 -6.75 -1.47 -7.27
C LYS A 65 -7.18 -2.23 -6.01
N THR A 66 -7.13 -1.59 -4.86
CA THR A 66 -7.43 -2.17 -3.54
C THR A 66 -8.86 -1.90 -3.09
N GLY A 67 -9.52 -0.87 -3.64
CA GLY A 67 -10.87 -0.47 -3.24
C GLY A 67 -10.94 0.18 -1.86
N ILE A 68 -9.82 0.52 -1.24
CA ILE A 68 -9.80 1.24 0.05
C ILE A 68 -10.52 2.58 -0.14
N LYS A 69 -11.56 2.82 0.67
CA LYS A 69 -12.33 4.07 0.62
C LYS A 69 -11.51 5.22 1.15
N LEU A 70 -11.61 6.38 0.49
CA LEU A 70 -11.03 7.61 0.97
C LEU A 70 -11.93 8.20 2.07
N ARG A 71 -11.31 8.75 3.10
CA ARG A 71 -11.94 9.58 4.12
C ARG A 71 -11.90 11.04 3.67
N VAL A 72 -12.74 11.87 4.27
CA VAL A 72 -12.79 13.32 4.05
C VAL A 72 -12.60 14.01 5.39
N ASP A 73 -11.66 14.95 5.48
CA ASP A 73 -11.43 15.74 6.69
C ASP A 73 -12.37 16.96 6.77
N GLU A 74 -12.24 17.75 7.85
CA GLU A 74 -13.02 18.97 8.06
C GLU A 74 -12.78 20.06 7.01
N PHE A 75 -11.66 19.99 6.28
CA PHE A 75 -11.27 20.91 5.21
C PHE A 75 -11.64 20.38 3.82
N SER A 76 -12.43 19.29 3.75
CA SER A 76 -12.81 18.61 2.50
C SER A 76 -11.64 17.99 1.73
N ASN A 77 -10.50 17.73 2.37
CA ASN A 77 -9.40 16.97 1.77
C ASN A 77 -9.69 15.48 1.85
N MET A 78 -9.44 14.79 0.74
CA MET A 78 -9.53 13.33 0.70
C MET A 78 -8.21 12.71 1.18
N TYR A 79 -8.30 11.66 1.98
CA TYR A 79 -7.12 10.95 2.46
C TYR A 79 -7.39 9.48 2.73
N ILE A 80 -6.32 8.71 2.85
CA ILE A 80 -6.33 7.34 3.36
C ILE A 80 -5.67 7.39 4.74
N SER A 81 -6.24 6.69 5.71
CA SER A 81 -5.62 6.57 7.03
C SER A 81 -4.74 5.32 7.13
N ASP A 82 -3.74 5.35 8.02
CA ASP A 82 -2.97 4.15 8.37
C ASP A 82 -3.88 3.00 8.82
N GLU A 83 -4.95 3.30 9.56
CA GLU A 83 -5.93 2.31 10.00
C GLU A 83 -6.59 1.58 8.83
N ASP A 84 -6.99 2.31 7.77
CA ASP A 84 -7.63 1.71 6.60
C ASP A 84 -6.65 0.78 5.86
N VAL A 85 -5.38 1.16 5.76
CA VAL A 85 -4.31 0.35 5.14
C VAL A 85 -4.05 -0.90 5.96
N ILE A 86 -3.89 -0.75 7.28
CA ILE A 86 -3.61 -1.87 8.21
C ILE A 86 -4.76 -2.88 8.17
N ASN A 87 -6.00 -2.39 8.28
CA ASN A 87 -7.19 -3.25 8.23
C ASN A 87 -7.31 -3.97 6.89
N PHE A 88 -7.11 -3.26 5.77
CA PHE A 88 -7.14 -3.87 4.44
C PHE A 88 -6.12 -5.00 4.31
N ILE A 89 -4.86 -4.77 4.69
CA ILE A 89 -3.80 -5.77 4.56
C ILE A 89 -4.08 -6.98 5.46
N LYS A 90 -4.46 -6.76 6.73
CA LYS A 90 -4.76 -7.85 7.67
C LYS A 90 -5.93 -8.71 7.20
N SER A 91 -7.02 -8.09 6.72
CA SER A 91 -8.19 -8.82 6.21
C SER A 91 -7.91 -9.61 4.92
N ASN A 92 -6.98 -9.14 4.09
CA ASN A 92 -6.69 -9.78 2.80
C ASN A 92 -5.59 -10.86 2.86
N ILE A 93 -4.65 -10.75 3.81
CA ILE A 93 -3.46 -11.61 3.86
C ILE A 93 -3.48 -12.56 5.07
N GLY A 94 -4.23 -12.23 6.11
CA GLY A 94 -4.33 -13.02 7.33
C GLY A 94 -3.42 -12.48 8.44
N ASP A 95 -4.02 -12.31 9.61
CA ASP A 95 -3.58 -11.40 10.67
C ASP A 95 -2.33 -11.81 11.47
N LYS A 96 -1.85 -13.05 11.34
CA LYS A 96 -1.03 -13.67 12.40
C LYS A 96 0.48 -13.52 12.30
N GLU A 97 1.06 -13.16 11.14
CA GLU A 97 2.53 -13.15 11.00
C GLU A 97 3.13 -11.95 10.26
N ILE A 98 2.32 -11.04 9.70
CA ILE A 98 2.84 -9.92 8.92
C ILE A 98 2.90 -8.64 9.76
N LYS A 99 4.10 -8.11 9.93
CA LYS A 99 4.36 -6.80 10.50
C LYS A 99 4.25 -5.72 9.43
N LEU A 100 3.61 -4.61 9.78
CA LEU A 100 3.44 -3.47 8.89
C LEU A 100 4.25 -2.30 9.42
N TYR A 101 5.06 -1.70 8.55
CA TYR A 101 5.88 -0.55 8.87
C TYR A 101 5.49 0.62 7.98
N SER A 102 4.99 1.69 8.58
CA SER A 102 4.76 2.95 7.88
C SER A 102 6.09 3.65 7.66
N TYR A 103 6.40 4.02 6.43
CA TYR A 103 7.62 4.76 6.08
C TYR A 103 7.28 6.20 5.68
N PHE A 104 7.59 7.13 6.57
CA PHE A 104 7.55 8.57 6.32
C PHE A 104 8.98 9.10 6.18
N THR A 105 9.34 9.61 5.00
CA THR A 105 10.46 10.56 4.88
C THR A 105 9.89 11.96 5.06
N MET A 106 10.34 12.63 6.13
CA MET A 106 10.17 14.08 6.32
C MET A 106 10.75 14.87 5.14
#